data_AF-A0AAD4W8S9-F1
#
_entry.id   AF-A0AAD4W8S9-F1
#
_cell.length_a   1.000
_cell.length_b   1.000
_cell.length_c   1.000
_cell.angle_alpha   90.00
_cell.angle_beta   90.00
_cell.angle_gamma   90.00
#
_symmetry.space_group_name_H-M   'P 1'
#
loop_
_entity.id
_entity.type
_entity.pdbx_description
1 polymer ?
#
loop_
_entity_poly.entity_id
_entity_poly.type
_entity_poly.pdbx_seq_one_letter_code
_entity_poly.pdbx_strand_id
1 'polypeptide(L)'
;MSGDKSVFSSLSPFDRGTVTFGGGHKSQVVGKGTVCIPGLPELKNVRCVEGLHMDLVGPIQTLSLGGKKYIIVMVDDFSWFTWVSFLREKSKTFLRFKFVCHLLQKEKMTSHLPLVRIRTDHGSEFENSQFLKFCEEMGSKHEFSAPITPQQNGVVERKNRVLVEMARVMLNSKNLAKHFWAEAGIPLQAEPIECTTVGPEPSLSP
;
A
#
# COMPACT_ATOMS: atom_id res chain seq x y z
N MET A 1 -9.76 14.84 -3.26
CA MET A 1 -9.65 13.51 -3.92
C MET A 1 -10.29 12.51 -2.96
N SER A 2 -10.82 11.39 -3.44
CA SER A 2 -11.40 10.36 -2.58
C SER A 2 -11.07 8.97 -3.12
N GLY A 3 -10.85 7.98 -2.26
CA GLY A 3 -10.82 6.56 -2.63
C GLY A 3 -12.11 5.83 -2.29
N ASP A 4 -13.01 6.50 -1.58
CA ASP A 4 -14.38 6.06 -1.38
C ASP A 4 -15.24 6.63 -2.51
N LYS A 5 -15.88 5.75 -3.28
CA LYS A 5 -16.79 6.16 -4.35
C LYS A 5 -18.20 6.48 -3.85
N SER A 6 -18.58 6.02 -2.65
CA SER A 6 -19.91 6.24 -2.08
C SER A 6 -20.20 7.72 -1.80
N VAL A 7 -19.15 8.51 -1.55
CA VAL A 7 -19.26 9.96 -1.32
C VAL A 7 -19.52 10.76 -2.60
N PHE A 8 -19.45 10.14 -3.78
CA PHE A 8 -19.69 10.81 -5.05
C PHE A 8 -21.18 10.78 -5.41
N SER A 9 -21.78 11.94 -5.58
CA SER A 9 -23.14 12.10 -6.13
C SER A 9 -23.17 11.90 -7.65
N SER A 10 -22.03 12.09 -8.32
CA SER A 10 -21.82 11.71 -9.71
C SER A 10 -20.37 11.26 -9.88
N LEU A 11 -20.13 10.17 -10.60
CA LEU A 11 -18.79 9.67 -10.90
C LEU A 11 -18.73 9.18 -12.34
N SER A 12 -17.99 9.89 -13.19
CA SER A 12 -17.67 9.44 -14.54
C SER A 12 -16.31 8.73 -14.57
N PRO A 13 -16.17 7.60 -15.29
CA PRO A 13 -14.86 6.99 -15.54
C PRO A 13 -13.91 8.01 -16.14
N PHE A 14 -12.70 8.06 -15.59
CA PHE A 14 -11.66 8.99 -16.04
C PHE A 14 -10.31 8.31 -15.83
N ASP A 15 -9.77 7.71 -16.89
CA ASP A 15 -8.55 6.91 -16.88
C ASP A 15 -7.28 7.72 -17.25
N ARG A 16 -7.45 8.97 -17.65
CA ARG A 16 -6.35 9.84 -18.09
C ARG A 16 -5.75 10.61 -16.91
N GLY A 17 -4.47 10.36 -16.65
CA GLY A 17 -3.66 11.18 -15.75
C GLY A 17 -3.44 10.57 -14.36
N THR A 18 -2.51 11.20 -13.64
CA THR A 18 -2.13 10.79 -12.29
C THR A 18 -2.37 11.94 -11.33
N VAL A 19 -2.66 11.61 -10.09
CA VAL A 19 -2.62 12.55 -8.98
C VAL A 19 -1.31 12.37 -8.24
N THR A 20 -0.64 13.49 -7.96
CA THR A 20 0.56 13.47 -7.11
C THR A 20 0.13 13.81 -5.70
N PHE A 21 0.35 12.89 -4.76
CA PHE A 21 0.14 13.11 -3.33
C PHE A 21 1.37 13.79 -2.72
N GLY A 22 1.25 14.27 -1.47
CA GLY A 22 2.39 14.77 -0.70
C GLY A 22 3.54 13.74 -0.70
N GLY A 23 4.79 14.20 -0.88
CA GLY A 23 5.94 13.28 -0.97
C GLY A 23 6.14 12.59 -2.33
N GLY A 24 5.52 13.11 -3.40
CA GLY A 24 5.85 12.77 -4.79
C GLY A 24 5.24 11.47 -5.34
N HIS A 25 4.40 10.80 -4.55
CA HIS A 25 3.70 9.59 -5.01
C HIS A 25 2.69 9.92 -6.09
N LYS A 26 2.63 9.11 -7.15
CA LYS A 26 1.63 9.23 -8.20
C LYS A 26 0.71 8.03 -8.20
N SER A 27 -0.59 8.26 -8.06
CA SER A 27 -1.62 7.22 -8.29
C SER A 27 -2.46 7.60 -9.50
N GLN A 28 -2.97 6.59 -10.20
CA GLN A 28 -3.80 6.83 -11.38
C GLN A 28 -5.20 7.23 -10.95
N VAL A 29 -5.75 8.24 -11.62
CA VAL A 29 -7.15 8.60 -11.45
C VAL A 29 -8.00 7.52 -12.10
N VAL A 30 -9.01 7.04 -11.39
CA VAL A 30 -9.96 6.04 -11.90
C VAL A 30 -11.31 6.65 -12.27
N GLY A 31 -11.59 7.85 -11.77
CA GLY A 31 -12.83 8.56 -12.04
C GLY A 31 -12.76 10.02 -11.63
N LYS A 32 -13.70 10.80 -12.13
CA LYS A 32 -13.88 12.21 -11.79
C LYS A 32 -15.36 12.49 -11.57
N GLY A 33 -15.68 13.28 -10.55
CA GLY A 33 -17.05 13.43 -10.13
C GLY A 33 -17.32 14.59 -9.18
N THR A 34 -18.55 14.66 -8.71
CA THR A 34 -18.99 15.61 -7.68
C THR A 34 -19.20 14.86 -6.38
N VAL A 35 -18.72 15.42 -5.27
CA VAL A 35 -18.93 14.90 -3.92
C VAL A 35 -19.89 15.83 -3.19
N CYS A 36 -20.98 15.26 -2.68
CA CYS A 36 -21.98 15.96 -1.88
C CYS A 36 -22.10 15.28 -0.53
N ILE A 37 -21.47 15.86 0.50
CA ILE A 37 -21.58 15.38 1.87
C ILE A 37 -22.52 16.33 2.62
N PRO A 38 -23.57 15.83 3.31
CA PRO A 38 -24.47 16.70 4.09
C PRO A 38 -23.69 17.59 5.06
N GLY A 39 -23.97 18.90 5.04
CA GLY A 39 -23.31 19.88 5.90
C GLY A 39 -21.96 20.41 5.39
N LEU A 40 -21.49 19.96 4.21
CA LEU A 40 -20.29 20.48 3.56
C LEU A 40 -20.62 21.08 2.17
N PRO A 41 -19.81 22.04 1.67
CA PRO A 41 -19.95 22.57 0.33
C PRO A 41 -19.80 21.47 -0.73
N GLU A 42 -20.57 21.56 -1.81
CA GLU A 42 -20.43 20.68 -2.96
C GLU A 42 -19.03 20.79 -3.56
N LEU A 43 -18.32 19.66 -3.65
CA LEU A 43 -17.01 19.60 -4.27
C LEU A 43 -17.15 19.04 -5.69
N LYS A 44 -16.94 19.90 -6.69
CA LYS A 44 -16.90 19.51 -8.12
C LYS A 44 -15.51 19.03 -8.51
N ASN A 45 -15.43 18.22 -9.58
CA ASN A 45 -14.17 17.77 -10.17
C ASN A 45 -13.28 16.93 -9.23
N VAL A 46 -13.85 16.30 -8.21
CA VAL A 46 -13.12 15.42 -7.30
C VAL A 46 -12.61 14.21 -8.07
N ARG A 47 -11.32 13.89 -7.90
CA ARG A 47 -10.69 12.72 -8.50
C ARG A 47 -10.85 11.52 -7.58
N CYS A 48 -11.31 10.41 -8.13
CA CYS A 48 -11.37 9.11 -7.49
C CYS A 48 -10.05 8.37 -7.74
N VAL A 49 -9.47 7.79 -6.70
CA VAL A 49 -8.22 7.01 -6.76
C VAL A 49 -8.46 5.67 -6.10
N GLU A 50 -8.14 4.58 -6.79
CA GLU A 50 -8.32 3.24 -6.24
C GLU A 50 -7.23 2.31 -6.77
N GLY A 51 -6.51 1.67 -5.86
CA GLY A 51 -5.43 0.76 -6.19
C GLY A 51 -4.82 0.16 -4.93
N LEU A 52 -4.35 -1.08 -5.05
CA LEU A 52 -3.54 -1.74 -4.04
C LEU A 52 -2.17 -2.02 -4.64
N HIS A 53 -1.12 -1.48 -4.02
CA HIS A 53 0.25 -1.79 -4.38
C HIS A 53 0.81 -2.88 -3.48
N MET A 54 1.57 -3.82 -4.04
CA MET A 54 2.11 -4.95 -3.32
C MET A 54 3.56 -5.20 -3.67
N ASP A 55 4.37 -5.52 -2.66
CA ASP A 55 5.79 -5.89 -2.83
C ASP A 55 6.19 -6.97 -1.81
N LEU A 56 7.20 -7.77 -2.17
CA LEU A 56 7.80 -8.78 -1.30
C LEU A 56 9.28 -8.46 -1.05
N VAL A 57 9.60 -8.15 0.20
CA VAL A 57 10.98 -7.93 0.64
C VAL A 57 11.60 -9.25 1.09
N GLY A 58 12.76 -9.60 0.53
CA GLY A 58 13.59 -10.72 0.98
C GLY A 58 14.20 -11.52 -0.16
N PRO A 59 14.90 -12.63 0.15
CA PRO A 59 15.06 -13.22 1.48
C PRO A 59 15.97 -12.38 2.40
N ILE A 60 15.56 -12.21 3.66
CA ILE A 60 16.38 -11.58 4.69
C ILE A 60 17.44 -12.57 5.16
N GLN A 61 18.69 -12.14 5.24
CA GLN A 61 19.84 -12.99 5.59
C GLN A 61 19.72 -13.63 6.97
N THR A 62 19.21 -12.88 7.96
CA THR A 62 18.99 -13.39 9.32
C THR A 62 17.58 -13.97 9.43
N LEU A 63 17.44 -15.21 9.88
CA LEU A 63 16.15 -15.80 10.22
C LEU A 63 15.54 -15.10 11.43
N SER A 64 14.23 -14.88 11.40
CA SER A 64 13.54 -14.46 12.63
C SER A 64 13.46 -15.62 13.62
N LEU A 65 13.09 -15.34 14.88
CA LEU A 65 12.85 -16.36 15.90
C LEU A 65 11.81 -17.39 15.43
N GLY A 66 10.74 -16.90 14.79
CA GLY A 66 9.72 -17.72 14.13
C GLY A 66 10.11 -18.32 12.78
N GLY A 67 11.38 -18.23 12.34
CA GLY A 67 11.88 -18.77 11.07
C GLY A 67 11.40 -18.01 9.83
N LYS A 68 10.98 -16.75 9.96
CA LYS A 68 10.54 -15.93 8.83
C LYS A 68 11.75 -15.50 8.00
N LYS A 69 11.54 -15.31 6.69
CA LYS A 69 12.54 -14.92 5.68
C LYS A 69 12.09 -13.77 4.79
N TYR A 70 10.79 -13.52 4.69
CA TYR A 70 10.21 -12.55 3.77
C TYR A 70 9.22 -11.63 4.49
N ILE A 71 9.05 -10.43 3.95
CA ILE A 71 8.05 -9.46 4.38
C ILE A 71 7.19 -9.13 3.17
N ILE A 72 5.89 -9.40 3.23
CA ILE A 72 4.95 -8.90 2.24
C ILE A 72 4.36 -7.59 2.74
N VAL A 73 4.37 -6.58 1.87
CA VAL A 73 3.84 -5.25 2.14
C VAL A 73 2.78 -4.93 1.10
N MET A 74 1.59 -4.57 1.57
CA MET A 74 0.45 -4.18 0.75
C MET A 74 0.02 -2.79 1.16
N VAL A 75 -0.15 -1.85 0.22
CA VAL A 75 -0.42 -0.44 0.48
C VAL A 75 -1.63 -0.01 -0.33
N ASP A 76 -2.63 0.58 0.33
CA ASP A 76 -3.77 1.22 -0.33
C ASP A 76 -3.36 2.60 -0.89
N ASP A 77 -3.61 2.84 -2.17
CA ASP A 77 -3.16 4.05 -2.87
C ASP A 77 -3.79 5.34 -2.32
N PHE A 78 -5.00 5.26 -1.75
CA PHE A 78 -5.72 6.44 -1.26
C PHE A 78 -5.44 6.75 0.21
N SER A 79 -5.69 5.78 1.09
CA SER A 79 -5.54 5.94 2.54
C SER A 79 -4.09 5.79 3.01
N TRP A 80 -3.23 5.22 2.16
CA TRP A 80 -1.86 4.80 2.51
C TRP A 80 -1.80 3.78 3.65
N PHE A 81 -2.95 3.19 4.01
CA PHE A 81 -2.99 2.10 4.95
C PHE A 81 -2.12 0.96 4.44
N THR A 82 -1.33 0.37 5.33
CA THR A 82 -0.29 -0.59 4.97
C THR A 82 -0.45 -1.87 5.75
N TRP A 83 -0.71 -2.98 5.07
CA TRP A 83 -0.71 -4.31 5.66
C TRP A 83 0.69 -4.92 5.50
N VAL A 84 1.33 -5.26 6.62
CA VAL A 84 2.64 -5.92 6.66
C VAL A 84 2.48 -7.33 7.19
N SER A 85 3.16 -8.32 6.60
CA SER A 85 3.15 -9.68 7.12
C SER A 85 4.45 -10.43 6.88
N PHE A 86 4.83 -11.28 7.85
CA PHE A 86 6.08 -12.01 7.84
C PHE A 86 5.89 -13.47 7.41
N LEU A 87 6.60 -13.87 6.35
CA LEU A 87 6.46 -15.19 5.71
C LEU A 87 7.74 -16.01 5.87
N ARG A 88 7.57 -17.33 6.05
CA ARG A 88 8.70 -18.30 6.03
C ARG A 88 9.13 -18.62 4.61
N GLU A 89 8.16 -18.70 3.71
CA GLU A 89 8.33 -19.12 2.33
C GLU A 89 7.67 -18.13 1.38
N LYS A 90 8.30 -17.91 0.23
CA LYS A 90 7.80 -17.08 -0.86
C LYS A 90 6.46 -17.58 -1.41
N SER A 91 6.21 -18.89 -1.36
CA SER A 91 4.95 -19.54 -1.77
C SER A 91 3.71 -19.07 -1.00
N LYS A 92 3.89 -18.49 0.20
CA LYS A 92 2.77 -18.04 1.05
C LYS A 92 2.26 -16.64 0.70
N THR A 93 2.93 -15.93 -0.21
CA THR A 93 2.55 -14.58 -0.66
C THR A 93 1.11 -14.54 -1.16
N PHE A 94 0.74 -15.43 -2.09
CA PHE A 94 -0.61 -15.46 -2.66
C PHE A 94 -1.70 -15.70 -1.60
N LEU A 95 -1.46 -16.64 -0.68
CA LEU A 95 -2.41 -16.92 0.41
C LEU A 95 -2.63 -15.68 1.28
N ARG A 96 -1.56 -14.94 1.58
CA ARG A 96 -1.64 -13.75 2.42
C ARG A 96 -2.34 -12.60 1.70
N PHE A 97 -2.04 -12.41 0.42
CA PHE A 97 -2.73 -11.48 -0.45
C PHE A 97 -4.24 -11.74 -0.49
N LYS A 98 -4.64 -12.98 -0.78
CA LYS A 98 -6.05 -13.39 -0.81
C LYS A 98 -6.77 -13.03 0.48
N PHE A 99 -6.14 -13.28 1.64
CA PHE A 99 -6.72 -12.92 2.93
C PHE A 99 -6.96 -11.41 3.08
N VAL A 100 -5.99 -10.56 2.70
CA VAL A 100 -6.15 -9.10 2.79
C VAL A 100 -7.25 -8.61 1.84
N CYS A 101 -7.35 -9.16 0.63
CA CYS A 101 -8.47 -8.84 -0.27
C CYS A 101 -9.83 -9.19 0.33
N HIS A 102 -9.96 -10.32 1.03
CA HIS A 102 -11.23 -10.67 1.70
C HIS A 102 -11.56 -9.71 2.85
N LEU A 103 -10.55 -9.28 3.63
CA LEU A 103 -10.74 -8.25 4.66
C LEU A 103 -11.22 -6.93 4.04
N LEU A 104 -10.55 -6.48 2.97
CA LEU A 104 -10.91 -5.27 2.24
C LEU A 104 -12.32 -5.35 1.66
N GLN A 105 -12.72 -6.49 1.10
CA GLN A 105 -14.08 -6.68 0.60
C GLN A 105 -15.11 -6.62 1.72
N LYS A 106 -14.83 -7.23 2.88
CA LYS A 106 -15.74 -7.22 4.04
C LYS A 106 -15.89 -5.81 4.62
N GLU A 107 -14.82 -5.03 4.67
CA GLU A 107 -14.83 -3.65 5.14
C GLU A 107 -15.55 -2.73 4.14
N LYS A 108 -15.33 -2.94 2.84
CA LYS A 108 -15.99 -2.20 1.74
C LYS A 108 -17.38 -2.72 1.38
N MET A 109 -17.94 -3.73 2.07
CA MET A 109 -19.28 -4.27 1.76
C MET A 109 -20.40 -3.24 1.94
N THR A 110 -20.18 -2.15 2.68
CA THR A 110 -21.10 -1.02 2.72
C THR A 110 -21.18 -0.27 1.38
N SER A 111 -20.21 -0.46 0.49
CA SER A 111 -20.03 0.29 -0.76
C SER A 111 -20.16 -0.56 -2.04
N HIS A 112 -20.33 -1.89 -1.94
CA HIS A 112 -20.50 -2.81 -3.10
C HIS A 112 -19.45 -2.68 -4.22
N LEU A 113 -18.23 -2.22 -3.91
CA LEU A 113 -17.25 -1.88 -4.94
C LEU A 113 -16.04 -2.81 -4.92
N PRO A 114 -15.75 -3.49 -6.05
CA PRO A 114 -14.58 -4.34 -6.18
C PRO A 114 -13.31 -3.49 -6.28
N LEU A 115 -12.24 -4.01 -5.70
CA LEU A 115 -10.90 -3.43 -5.79
C LEU A 115 -10.51 -3.35 -7.26
N VAL A 116 -10.42 -2.15 -7.83
CA VAL A 116 -10.33 -1.99 -9.30
C VAL A 116 -8.97 -2.43 -9.86
N ARG A 117 -7.89 -2.27 -9.08
CA ARG A 117 -6.53 -2.42 -9.59
C ARG A 117 -5.57 -2.91 -8.53
N ILE A 118 -4.77 -3.89 -8.90
CA ILE A 118 -3.67 -4.42 -8.09
C ILE A 118 -2.38 -4.20 -8.86
N ARG A 119 -1.37 -3.63 -8.20
CA ARG A 119 -0.06 -3.41 -8.78
C ARG A 119 1.00 -4.19 -8.02
N THR A 120 1.77 -4.99 -8.73
CA THR A 120 2.92 -5.74 -8.18
C THR A 120 4.15 -5.50 -9.05
N ASP A 121 5.32 -5.90 -8.56
CA ASP A 121 6.48 -6.08 -9.43
C ASP A 121 6.34 -7.37 -10.28
N HIS A 122 7.35 -7.61 -11.13
CA HIS A 122 7.48 -8.84 -11.95
C HIS A 122 8.02 -10.04 -11.14
N GLY A 123 7.81 -10.07 -9.83
CA GLY A 123 8.17 -11.19 -8.99
C GLY A 123 7.40 -12.45 -9.37
N SER A 124 8.08 -13.60 -9.40
CA SER A 124 7.50 -14.92 -9.70
C SER A 124 6.32 -15.33 -8.78
N GLU A 125 6.26 -14.77 -7.58
CA GLU A 125 5.18 -14.92 -6.60
C GLU A 125 3.90 -14.18 -6.97
N PHE A 126 4.00 -13.20 -7.85
CA PHE A 126 2.88 -12.40 -8.36
C PHE A 126 2.57 -12.77 -9.81
N GLU A 127 3.59 -13.09 -10.60
CA GLU A 127 3.44 -13.53 -11.99
C GLU A 127 3.17 -15.04 -12.06
N ASN A 128 1.96 -15.44 -11.66
CA ASN A 128 1.51 -16.82 -11.79
C ASN A 128 -0.01 -16.90 -12.07
N SER A 129 -0.43 -18.06 -12.57
CA SER A 129 -1.82 -18.30 -12.96
C SER A 129 -2.81 -18.24 -11.79
N GLN A 130 -2.38 -18.51 -10.55
CA GLN A 130 -3.25 -18.39 -9.38
C GLN A 130 -3.59 -16.94 -9.08
N PHE A 131 -2.59 -16.05 -9.17
CA PHE A 131 -2.75 -14.62 -8.98
C PHE A 131 -3.67 -14.02 -10.06
N LEU A 132 -3.42 -14.34 -11.32
CA LEU A 132 -4.21 -13.86 -12.45
C LEU A 132 -5.68 -14.27 -12.33
N LYS A 133 -5.95 -15.57 -12.14
CA LYS A 133 -7.32 -16.09 -12.00
C LYS A 133 -8.07 -15.45 -10.84
N PHE A 134 -7.40 -15.27 -9.70
CA PHE A 134 -8.03 -14.63 -8.54
C PHE A 134 -8.36 -13.15 -8.81
N CYS A 135 -7.51 -12.43 -9.52
CA CYS A 135 -7.80 -11.05 -9.92
C CYS A 135 -9.00 -10.99 -10.89
N GLU A 136 -9.06 -11.89 -11.87
CA GLU A 136 -10.19 -12.02 -12.80
C GLU A 136 -11.51 -12.34 -12.06
N GLU A 137 -11.49 -13.28 -11.12
CA GLU A 137 -12.65 -13.64 -10.28
C GLU A 137 -13.13 -12.46 -9.42
N MET A 138 -12.21 -11.63 -8.92
CA MET A 138 -12.56 -10.42 -8.17
C MET A 138 -13.00 -9.25 -9.04
N GLY A 139 -12.84 -9.33 -10.37
CA GLY A 139 -13.03 -8.20 -11.27
C GLY A 139 -11.95 -7.11 -11.14
N SER A 140 -10.77 -7.46 -10.62
CA SER A 140 -9.63 -6.56 -10.44
C SER A 140 -8.66 -6.66 -11.61
N LYS A 141 -8.14 -5.52 -12.07
CA LYS A 141 -7.06 -5.51 -13.07
C LYS A 141 -5.71 -5.67 -12.37
N HIS A 142 -4.98 -6.73 -12.71
CA HIS A 142 -3.58 -6.90 -12.29
C HIS A 142 -2.65 -6.15 -13.24
N GLU A 143 -1.85 -5.24 -12.70
CA GLU A 143 -0.85 -4.45 -13.44
C GLU A 143 0.54 -4.69 -12.86
N PHE A 144 1.53 -4.73 -13.72
CA PHE A 144 2.92 -4.79 -13.31
C PHE A 144 3.52 -3.39 -13.25
N SER A 145 4.31 -3.10 -12.22
CA SER A 145 5.14 -1.91 -12.16
C SER A 145 6.23 -1.99 -13.23
N ALA A 146 6.47 -0.91 -13.98
CA ALA A 146 7.53 -0.90 -14.97
C ALA A 146 8.89 -1.14 -14.30
N PRO A 147 9.74 -2.04 -14.84
CA PRO A 147 11.08 -2.26 -14.33
C PRO A 147 11.84 -0.94 -14.27
N ILE A 148 12.50 -0.66 -13.14
CA ILE A 148 13.48 0.44 -13.04
C ILE A 148 12.81 1.84 -13.24
N THR A 149 11.54 2.00 -12.85
CA THR A 149 10.91 3.33 -12.73
C THR A 149 10.66 3.69 -11.25
N PRO A 150 11.63 4.36 -10.59
CA PRO A 150 11.54 4.70 -9.16
C PRO A 150 10.29 5.50 -8.80
N GLN A 151 9.70 6.23 -9.75
CA GLN A 151 8.54 7.09 -9.47
C GLN A 151 7.24 6.30 -9.27
N GLN A 152 7.08 5.13 -9.92
CA GLN A 152 5.85 4.31 -9.80
C GLN A 152 5.92 3.33 -8.63
N ASN A 153 7.10 2.81 -8.34
CA ASN A 153 7.34 1.84 -7.25
C ASN A 153 7.82 2.49 -5.95
N GLY A 154 8.27 3.74 -6.02
CA GLY A 154 9.01 4.38 -4.94
C GLY A 154 8.26 4.62 -3.64
N VAL A 155 6.93 4.47 -3.59
CA VAL A 155 6.21 4.54 -2.29
C VAL A 155 6.33 3.26 -1.51
N VAL A 156 6.07 2.13 -2.15
CA VAL A 156 6.19 0.84 -1.46
C VAL A 156 7.64 0.54 -1.19
N GLU A 157 8.56 0.86 -2.10
CA GLU A 157 10.01 0.76 -1.81
C GLU A 157 10.44 1.66 -0.65
N ARG A 158 9.97 2.92 -0.58
CA ARG A 158 10.26 3.79 0.58
C ARG A 158 9.66 3.25 1.86
N LYS A 159 8.42 2.78 1.84
CA LYS A 159 7.78 2.16 3.01
C LYS A 159 8.55 0.91 3.44
N ASN A 160 8.98 0.07 2.50
CA ASN A 160 9.79 -1.11 2.77
C ASN A 160 11.11 -0.73 3.43
N ARG A 161 11.78 0.31 2.94
CA ARG A 161 13.00 0.85 3.57
C ARG A 161 12.73 1.34 4.99
N VAL A 162 11.69 2.15 5.19
CA VAL A 162 11.32 2.67 6.51
C VAL A 162 10.99 1.53 7.47
N LEU A 163 10.22 0.53 7.06
CA LEU A 163 9.88 -0.63 7.89
C LEU A 163 11.13 -1.41 8.33
N VAL A 164 12.06 -1.65 7.40
CA VAL A 164 13.33 -2.34 7.69
C VAL A 164 14.23 -1.50 8.60
N GLU A 165 14.30 -0.19 8.38
CA GLU A 165 15.09 0.73 9.20
C GLU A 165 14.53 0.85 10.62
N MET A 166 13.21 1.01 10.77
CA MET A 166 12.56 1.07 12.07
C MET A 166 12.77 -0.21 12.87
N ALA A 167 12.65 -1.39 12.23
CA ALA A 167 12.97 -2.65 12.88
C ALA A 167 14.43 -2.69 13.37
N ARG A 168 15.39 -2.21 12.57
CA ARG A 168 16.81 -2.13 12.97
C ARG A 168 17.03 -1.17 14.15
N VAL A 169 16.39 0.00 14.13
CA VAL A 169 16.47 0.99 15.21
C VAL A 169 15.89 0.43 16.51
N MET A 170 14.73 -0.22 16.44
CA MET A 170 14.11 -0.85 17.61
C MET A 170 15.00 -1.94 18.20
N LEU A 171 15.56 -2.81 17.36
CA LEU A 171 16.49 -3.85 17.82
C LEU A 171 17.73 -3.24 18.48
N ASN A 172 18.35 -2.23 17.87
CA ASN A 172 19.55 -1.59 18.40
C ASN A 172 19.28 -0.85 19.72
N SER A 173 18.20 -0.08 19.78
CA SER A 173 17.82 0.69 20.99
C SER A 173 17.50 -0.20 22.19
N LYS A 174 17.04 -1.44 21.96
CA LYS A 174 16.74 -2.43 23.00
C LYS A 174 17.85 -3.47 23.16
N ASN A 175 18.97 -3.32 22.47
CA ASN A 175 20.08 -4.29 22.45
C ASN A 175 19.62 -5.74 22.19
N LEU A 176 18.64 -5.90 21.30
CA LEU A 176 18.07 -7.19 20.93
C LEU A 176 18.86 -7.82 19.79
N ALA A 177 18.96 -9.15 19.81
CA ALA A 177 19.61 -9.89 18.75
C ALA A 177 18.85 -9.74 17.42
N LYS A 178 19.59 -9.78 16.30
CA LYS A 178 19.03 -9.57 14.95
C LYS A 178 17.88 -10.52 14.60
N HIS A 179 17.81 -11.71 15.19
CA HIS A 179 16.74 -12.68 14.94
C HIS A 179 15.37 -12.26 15.51
N PHE A 180 15.28 -11.16 16.27
CA PHE A 180 13.99 -10.59 16.70
C PHE A 180 13.38 -9.61 15.68
N TRP A 181 13.91 -9.54 14.45
CA TRP A 181 13.50 -8.52 13.47
C TRP A 181 12.02 -8.60 13.06
N ALA A 182 11.42 -9.78 13.05
CA ALA A 182 10.00 -9.92 12.72
C ALA A 182 9.12 -9.45 13.87
N GLU A 183 9.55 -9.69 15.11
CA GLU A 183 8.88 -9.31 16.35
C GLU A 183 8.97 -7.80 16.59
N ALA A 184 10.14 -7.21 16.35
CA ALA A 184 10.35 -5.76 16.37
C ALA A 184 9.57 -5.02 15.27
N GLY A 185 9.18 -5.72 14.20
CA GLY A 185 8.35 -5.17 13.13
C GLY A 185 6.83 -5.24 13.38
N ILE A 186 6.37 -5.92 14.45
CA ILE A 186 4.93 -6.07 14.79
C ILE A 186 4.24 -4.74 15.13
N PRO A 187 4.85 -3.78 15.86
CA PRO A 187 4.21 -2.49 16.18
C PRO A 187 3.86 -1.62 14.96
N LEU A 188 4.35 -1.97 13.76
CA LEU A 188 4.21 -1.18 12.52
C LEU A 188 3.00 -1.59 11.66
N GLN A 189 2.17 -2.53 12.12
CA GLN A 189 1.10 -3.14 11.32
C GLN A 189 -0.19 -2.33 11.22
N ALA A 190 -0.30 -1.16 11.87
CA ALA A 190 -1.61 -0.53 12.07
C ALA A 190 -1.65 1.01 12.04
N GLU A 191 -0.60 1.71 11.58
CA GLU A 191 -0.68 3.17 11.48
C GLU A 191 -0.35 3.68 10.07
N PRO A 192 -1.09 4.68 9.56
CA PRO A 192 -0.59 5.49 8.46
C PRO A 192 0.76 6.04 8.94
N ILE A 193 1.85 5.66 8.28
CA ILE A 193 3.12 6.36 8.47
C ILE A 193 2.88 7.76 7.90
N GLU A 194 2.43 8.69 8.74
CA GLU A 194 2.53 10.10 8.43
C GLU A 194 4.02 10.40 8.28
N CYS A 195 4.46 10.57 7.03
CA CYS A 195 5.74 11.18 6.77
C CYS A 195 5.69 12.56 7.43
N THR A 196 6.30 12.69 8.60
CA THR A 196 6.48 13.95 9.28
C THR A 196 7.22 14.86 8.32
N THR A 197 6.53 15.88 7.83
CA THR A 197 7.19 17.00 7.18
C THR A 197 8.05 17.64 8.26
N VAL A 198 9.37 17.52 8.11
CA VAL A 198 10.31 18.33 8.88
C VAL A 198 9.88 19.78 8.64
N GLY A 199 9.37 20.44 9.68
CA GLY A 199 8.98 21.85 9.60
C GLY A 199 10.20 22.69 9.19
N PRO A 200 9.99 23.88 8.61
CA PRO A 200 11.10 24.76 8.27
C PRO A 200 11.92 25.05 9.53
N GLU A 201 13.24 24.96 9.42
CA GLU A 201 14.17 25.37 10.47
C GLU A 201 13.80 26.77 10.97
N PRO A 202 13.88 27.03 12.29
CA PRO A 202 13.70 28.38 12.80
C PRO A 202 14.79 29.27 12.20
N SER A 203 14.36 30.27 11.43
CA SER A 203 15.21 31.32 10.92
C SER A 203 15.93 32.00 12.09
N LEU A 204 17.22 31.73 12.23
CA LEU A 204 18.12 32.57 13.01
C LEU A 204 18.12 33.95 12.37
N SER A 205 17.49 34.90 13.06
CA SER A 205 17.63 36.32 12.74
C SER A 205 18.98 36.81 13.31
N PRO A 206 19.68 37.72 12.59
CA PRO A 206 20.99 38.24 13.00
C PRO A 206 20.93 39.13 14.23
#